data_AF-A0A923T6E0-F1
#
_entry.id   AF-A0A923T6E0-F1
#
_cell.length_a   1.000
_cell.length_b   1.000
_cell.length_c   1.000
_cell.angle_alpha   90.00
_cell.angle_beta   90.00
_cell.angle_gamma   90.00
#
_symmetry.space_group_name_H-M   'P 1'
#
loop_
_entity.id
_entity.type
_entity.pdbx_description
1 polymer ?
#
loop_
_entity_poly.entity_id
_entity_poly.type
_entity_poly.pdbx_seq_one_letter_code
_entity_poly.pdbx_strand_id
1 'polypeptide(L)'
;MKAFLKNQVANYGKWDFLVFTILTLLSILSGNTTVFYLIYFFWWNELIRLVVDWFFFKKNPNATVVSTQQSIGFESFFLMGIYFVFLVVFFGFIANHDQMDILATNMEILSFRNWFFNANLLFVVAERIFLHRSEQELEIYFGGFTPSMIVLHVSIILGAMMIFFVVKRFPEVFTPENLWGSVVIAIPFLILRWVVAKFIV
;
A
#
# COMPACT_ATOMS: atom_id res chain seq x y z
N MET A 1 -12.07 -27.28 15.47
CA MET A 1 -12.34 -25.84 15.34
C MET A 1 -11.07 -24.99 15.40
N LYS A 2 -10.24 -25.09 16.44
CA LYS A 2 -8.94 -24.37 16.52
C LYS A 2 -7.97 -24.63 15.35
N ALA A 3 -7.96 -25.84 14.79
CA ALA A 3 -7.12 -26.17 13.62
C ALA A 3 -7.59 -25.51 12.30
N PHE A 4 -8.90 -25.22 12.17
CA PHE A 4 -9.45 -24.53 11.00
C PHE A 4 -9.15 -23.03 11.06
N LEU A 5 -9.23 -22.44 12.27
CA LEU A 5 -8.86 -21.05 12.52
C LEU A 5 -7.35 -20.80 12.35
N LYS A 6 -6.49 -21.71 12.82
CA LYS A 6 -5.04 -21.63 12.61
C LYS A 6 -4.64 -21.68 11.13
N ASN A 7 -5.37 -22.43 10.31
CA ASN A 7 -5.20 -22.46 8.85
C ASN A 7 -5.67 -21.16 8.17
N GLN A 8 -6.58 -20.38 8.77
CA GLN A 8 -6.99 -19.08 8.24
C GLN A 8 -5.95 -17.99 8.51
N VAL A 9 -5.29 -17.99 9.67
CA VAL A 9 -4.23 -17.01 10.01
C VAL A 9 -3.02 -17.14 9.06
N ALA A 10 -2.56 -18.37 8.78
CA ALA A 10 -1.47 -18.61 7.81
C ALA A 10 -1.88 -18.33 6.35
N ASN A 11 -3.19 -18.32 6.06
CA ASN A 11 -3.71 -17.93 4.76
C ASN A 11 -3.96 -16.41 4.66
N TYR A 12 -4.05 -15.67 5.77
CA TYR A 12 -4.35 -14.25 5.74
C TYR A 12 -3.25 -13.43 5.04
N GLY A 13 -1.99 -13.65 5.40
CA GLY A 13 -0.86 -13.01 4.69
C GLY A 13 -0.81 -13.36 3.20
N LYS A 14 -1.31 -14.55 2.81
CA LYS A 14 -1.44 -14.97 1.41
C LYS A 14 -2.61 -14.30 0.70
N TRP A 15 -3.75 -14.12 1.40
CA TRP A 15 -4.92 -13.42 0.88
C TRP A 15 -4.64 -11.94 0.68
N ASP A 16 -4.01 -11.28 1.65
CA ASP A 16 -3.58 -9.88 1.54
C ASP A 16 -2.60 -9.69 0.37
N PHE A 17 -1.64 -10.62 0.19
CA PHE A 17 -0.76 -10.62 -0.98
C PHE A 17 -1.53 -10.83 -2.30
N LEU A 18 -2.46 -11.77 -2.35
CA LEU A 18 -3.26 -12.06 -3.55
C LEU A 18 -4.15 -10.89 -3.94
N VAL A 19 -4.87 -10.31 -2.97
CA VAL A 19 -5.66 -9.11 -3.14
C VAL A 19 -4.76 -7.99 -3.67
N PHE A 20 -3.64 -7.73 -3.01
CA PHE A 20 -2.71 -6.69 -3.43
C PHE A 20 -2.22 -6.89 -4.87
N THR A 21 -1.88 -8.13 -5.23
CA THR A 21 -1.43 -8.48 -6.58
C THR A 21 -2.53 -8.26 -7.61
N ILE A 22 -3.77 -8.68 -7.30
CA ILE A 22 -4.93 -8.48 -8.17
C ILE A 22 -5.23 -6.99 -8.35
N LEU A 23 -5.24 -6.19 -7.28
CA LEU A 23 -5.51 -4.75 -7.37
C LEU A 23 -4.41 -4.02 -8.16
N THR A 24 -3.16 -4.45 -8.01
CA THR A 24 -2.03 -3.93 -8.78
C THR A 24 -2.15 -4.30 -10.26
N LEU A 25 -2.52 -5.54 -10.58
CA LEU A 25 -2.76 -5.98 -11.96
C LEU A 25 -3.94 -5.25 -12.59
N LEU A 26 -5.05 -5.07 -11.86
CA LEU A 26 -6.20 -4.30 -12.33
C LEU A 26 -5.85 -2.83 -12.59
N SER A 27 -5.00 -2.23 -11.76
CA SER A 27 -4.47 -0.90 -12.02
C SER A 27 -3.69 -0.85 -13.33
N ILE A 28 -2.76 -1.80 -13.55
CA ILE A 28 -1.95 -1.85 -14.76
C ILE A 28 -2.84 -1.95 -16.00
N LEU A 29 -3.84 -2.83 -15.97
CA LEU A 29 -4.79 -3.01 -17.08
C LEU A 29 -5.62 -1.76 -17.37
N SER A 30 -5.78 -0.85 -16.41
CA SER A 30 -6.51 0.40 -16.59
C SER A 30 -5.70 1.52 -17.26
N GLY A 31 -4.40 1.31 -17.55
CA GLY A 31 -3.56 2.29 -18.25
C GLY A 31 -3.31 3.60 -17.48
N ASN A 32 -3.46 3.57 -16.15
CA ASN A 32 -3.29 4.74 -15.28
C ASN A 32 -2.26 4.49 -14.17
N THR A 33 -1.39 3.49 -14.33
CA THR A 33 -0.42 3.11 -13.30
C THR A 33 0.87 3.90 -13.44
N THR A 34 1.12 4.77 -12.47
CA THR A 34 2.38 5.49 -12.30
C THR A 34 3.12 4.98 -11.06
N VAL A 35 4.40 5.33 -10.90
CA VAL A 35 5.13 5.06 -9.65
C VAL A 35 4.42 5.71 -8.46
N PHE A 36 3.89 6.93 -8.63
CA PHE A 36 3.10 7.61 -7.60
C PHE A 36 1.85 6.83 -7.24
N TYR A 37 1.09 6.31 -8.22
CA TYR A 37 -0.08 5.46 -7.98
C TYR A 37 0.24 4.34 -6.99
N LEU A 38 1.31 3.57 -7.25
CA LEU A 38 1.64 2.38 -6.46
C LEU A 38 2.02 2.73 -5.02
N ILE A 39 2.88 3.72 -4.84
CA ILE A 39 3.36 4.10 -3.51
C ILE A 39 2.26 4.82 -2.72
N TYR A 40 1.45 5.65 -3.39
CA TYR A 40 0.31 6.32 -2.78
C TYR A 40 -0.78 5.33 -2.37
N PHE A 41 -1.00 4.28 -3.18
CA PHE A 41 -1.87 3.17 -2.82
C PHE A 41 -1.34 2.41 -1.60
N PHE A 42 -0.03 2.12 -1.53
CA PHE A 42 0.58 1.51 -0.35
C PHE A 42 0.41 2.35 0.92
N TRP A 43 0.61 3.65 0.80
CA TRP A 43 0.41 4.59 1.90
C TRP A 43 -1.04 4.57 2.41
N TRP A 44 -2.01 4.62 1.49
CA TRP A 44 -3.43 4.56 1.85
C TRP A 44 -3.83 3.22 2.46
N ASN A 45 -3.33 2.10 1.93
CA ASN A 45 -3.59 0.77 2.48
C ASN A 45 -3.16 0.71 3.95
N GLU A 46 -1.94 1.18 4.25
CA GLU A 46 -1.44 1.20 5.62
C GLU A 46 -2.21 2.18 6.51
N LEU A 47 -2.58 3.36 6.00
CA LEU A 47 -3.42 4.30 6.75
C LEU A 47 -4.79 3.70 7.07
N ILE A 48 -5.46 3.08 6.08
CA ILE A 48 -6.75 2.41 6.27
C ILE A 48 -6.61 1.32 7.33
N ARG A 49 -5.56 0.50 7.26
CA ARG A 49 -5.29 -0.52 8.26
C ARG A 49 -5.15 0.08 9.65
N LEU A 50 -4.31 1.10 9.83
CA LEU A 50 -4.12 1.77 11.12
C LEU A 50 -5.42 2.37 11.66
N VAL A 51 -6.21 3.03 10.81
CA VAL A 51 -7.50 3.62 11.19
C VAL A 51 -8.52 2.55 11.59
N VAL A 52 -8.69 1.51 10.78
CA VAL A 52 -9.63 0.42 11.06
C VAL A 52 -9.21 -0.33 12.32
N ASP A 53 -7.94 -0.66 12.46
CA ASP A 53 -7.41 -1.32 13.66
C ASP A 53 -7.64 -0.44 14.89
N TRP A 54 -7.38 0.86 14.82
CA TRP A 54 -7.62 1.80 15.91
C TRP A 54 -9.11 1.92 16.31
N PHE A 55 -10.04 1.82 15.36
CA PHE A 55 -11.48 1.84 15.65
C PHE A 55 -12.03 0.49 16.15
N PHE A 56 -11.52 -0.63 15.64
CA PHE A 56 -12.10 -1.96 15.84
C PHE A 56 -11.32 -2.86 16.81
N PHE A 57 -10.10 -2.49 17.26
CA PHE A 57 -9.33 -3.33 18.18
C PHE A 57 -10.07 -3.63 19.49
N LYS A 58 -10.83 -2.66 20.03
CA LYS A 58 -11.61 -2.86 21.27
C LYS A 58 -12.81 -3.78 21.09
N LYS A 59 -13.26 -3.99 19.85
CA LYS A 59 -14.43 -4.80 19.51
C LYS A 59 -14.09 -6.24 19.15
N ASN A 60 -12.82 -6.55 18.87
CA ASN A 60 -12.38 -7.91 18.56
C ASN A 60 -11.67 -8.52 19.79
N PRO A 61 -12.30 -9.48 20.50
CA PRO A 61 -11.70 -10.10 21.68
C PRO A 61 -10.49 -10.98 21.37
N ASN A 62 -10.29 -11.37 20.10
CA ASN A 62 -9.17 -12.20 19.64
C ASN A 62 -8.02 -11.37 19.05
N ALA A 63 -8.12 -10.03 19.05
CA ALA A 63 -7.04 -9.16 18.60
C ALA A 63 -5.97 -9.02 19.69
N THR A 64 -4.74 -9.42 19.37
CA THR A 64 -3.60 -9.27 20.29
C THR A 64 -2.77 -8.08 19.84
N VAL A 65 -2.66 -7.08 20.72
CA VAL A 65 -1.76 -5.95 20.50
C VAL A 65 -0.33 -6.41 20.78
N VAL A 66 0.46 -6.54 19.72
CA VAL A 66 1.90 -6.82 19.81
C VAL A 66 2.61 -5.47 19.81
N SER A 67 2.67 -4.80 20.96
CA SER A 67 3.33 -3.50 21.09
C SER A 67 4.81 -3.65 21.43
N THR A 68 5.69 -3.12 20.59
CA THR A 68 7.12 -3.01 20.88
C THR A 68 7.45 -1.79 21.76
N GLN A 69 6.56 -0.79 21.82
CA GLN A 69 6.68 0.39 22.70
C GLN A 69 5.32 0.81 23.28
N GLN A 70 5.36 1.41 24.46
CA GLN A 70 4.23 1.75 25.33
C GLN A 70 3.38 2.95 24.84
N SER A 71 3.74 3.59 23.72
CA SER A 71 3.03 4.74 23.16
C SER A 71 1.95 4.28 22.17
N ILE A 72 0.70 4.31 22.63
CA ILE A 72 -0.47 3.93 21.84
C ILE A 72 -0.66 4.96 20.69
N GLY A 73 -0.31 4.57 19.48
CA GLY A 73 -0.90 5.03 18.21
C GLY A 73 -0.37 6.32 17.58
N PHE A 74 0.02 7.34 18.36
CA PHE A 74 0.30 8.67 17.77
C PHE A 74 1.54 8.68 16.85
N GLU A 75 2.58 7.93 17.18
CA GLU A 75 3.83 7.87 16.40
C GLU A 75 3.60 7.34 14.97
N SER A 76 2.78 6.30 14.81
CA SER A 76 2.47 5.71 13.51
C SER A 76 1.73 6.72 12.62
N PHE A 77 0.75 7.45 13.17
CA PHE A 77 0.03 8.49 12.44
C PHE A 77 0.90 9.70 12.10
N PHE A 78 1.79 10.10 13.01
CA PHE A 78 2.74 11.18 12.76
C PHE A 78 3.68 10.85 11.60
N LEU A 79 4.25 9.65 11.61
CA LEU A 79 5.15 9.18 10.55
C LEU A 79 4.41 9.00 9.21
N MET A 80 3.16 8.56 9.25
CA MET A 80 2.27 8.52 8.09
C MET A 80 2.05 9.92 7.49
N GLY A 81 1.90 10.94 8.34
CA GLY A 81 1.80 12.34 7.90
C GLY A 81 3.07 12.85 7.21
N ILE A 82 4.25 12.50 7.73
CA ILE A 82 5.53 12.83 7.07
C ILE A 82 5.61 12.17 5.69
N TYR A 83 5.27 10.88 5.61
CA TYR A 83 5.25 10.18 4.33
C TYR A 83 4.24 10.77 3.36
N PHE A 84 3.08 11.22 3.82
CA PHE A 84 2.11 11.89 2.97
C PHE A 84 2.69 13.13 2.29
N VAL A 85 3.25 14.05 3.08
CA VAL A 85 3.85 15.28 2.55
C VAL A 85 4.95 14.93 1.55
N PHE A 86 5.81 13.96 1.90
CA PHE A 86 6.89 13.52 1.02
C PHE A 86 6.35 12.95 -0.30
N LEU A 87 5.36 12.07 -0.25
CA LEU A 87 4.75 11.48 -1.44
C LEU A 87 4.10 12.51 -2.34
N VAL A 88 3.27 13.38 -1.77
CA VAL A 88 2.55 14.38 -2.55
C VAL A 88 3.52 15.36 -3.19
N VAL A 89 4.42 15.96 -2.40
CA VAL A 89 5.34 16.98 -2.91
C VAL A 89 6.36 16.37 -3.87
N PHE A 90 7.02 15.28 -3.47
CA PHE A 90 8.12 14.72 -4.25
C PHE A 90 7.61 13.91 -5.43
N PHE A 91 6.81 12.87 -5.17
CA PHE A 91 6.36 11.95 -6.23
C PHE A 91 5.18 12.50 -7.04
N GLY A 92 4.28 13.23 -6.39
CA GLY A 92 3.12 13.83 -7.03
C GLY A 92 3.49 14.99 -7.94
N PHE A 93 4.30 15.95 -7.45
CA PHE A 93 4.60 17.19 -8.18
C PHE A 93 6.02 17.26 -8.76
N ILE A 94 7.07 17.05 -7.95
CA ILE A 94 8.46 17.37 -8.35
C ILE A 94 9.04 16.35 -9.34
N ALA A 95 8.83 15.07 -9.07
CA ALA A 95 9.49 13.96 -9.75
C ALA A 95 9.24 13.94 -11.26
N ASN A 96 8.02 14.26 -11.70
CA ASN A 96 7.60 14.19 -13.10
C ASN A 96 7.10 15.55 -13.61
N HIS A 97 7.63 16.66 -13.07
CA HIS A 97 7.22 18.01 -13.47
C HIS A 97 7.42 18.30 -14.98
N ASP A 98 8.35 17.56 -15.60
CA ASP A 98 8.69 17.60 -17.01
C ASP A 98 7.76 16.76 -17.91
N GLN A 99 6.94 15.87 -17.33
CA GLN A 99 6.07 14.93 -18.05
C GLN A 99 4.60 15.20 -17.67
N MET A 100 3.94 16.04 -18.48
CA MET A 100 2.59 16.55 -18.19
C MET A 100 1.53 15.46 -18.10
N ASP A 101 1.64 14.39 -18.89
CA ASP A 101 0.68 13.28 -18.88
C ASP A 101 0.73 12.52 -17.54
N ILE A 102 1.95 12.19 -17.07
CA ILE A 102 2.15 11.52 -15.77
C ILE A 102 1.71 12.43 -14.62
N LEU A 103 2.03 13.72 -14.69
CA LEU A 103 1.62 14.69 -13.69
C LEU A 103 0.10 14.81 -13.60
N ALA A 104 -0.60 14.86 -14.74
CA ALA A 104 -2.05 14.90 -14.80
C ALA A 104 -2.67 13.65 -14.16
N THR A 105 -2.20 12.45 -14.53
CA THR A 105 -2.65 11.19 -13.90
C THR A 105 -2.40 11.20 -12.39
N ASN A 106 -1.24 11.68 -11.92
CA ASN A 106 -0.94 11.78 -10.49
C ASN A 106 -1.91 12.71 -9.76
N MET A 107 -2.30 13.84 -10.37
CA MET A 107 -3.26 14.77 -9.80
C MET A 107 -4.67 14.20 -9.75
N GLU A 108 -5.07 13.42 -10.76
CA GLU A 108 -6.34 12.70 -10.74
C GLU A 108 -6.39 11.68 -9.60
N ILE A 109 -5.29 10.96 -9.37
CA ILE A 109 -5.18 9.99 -8.27
C ILE A 109 -5.22 10.73 -6.92
N LEU A 110 -4.41 11.79 -6.75
CA LEU A 110 -4.36 12.58 -5.52
C LEU A 110 -5.73 13.18 -5.16
N SER A 111 -6.49 13.60 -6.16
CA SER A 111 -7.81 14.22 -5.99
C SER A 111 -8.97 13.22 -5.96
N PHE A 112 -8.68 11.91 -5.91
CA PHE A 112 -9.69 10.84 -5.96
C PHE A 112 -10.62 10.92 -7.19
N ARG A 113 -10.12 11.42 -8.32
CA ARG A 113 -10.85 11.42 -9.60
C ARG A 113 -10.64 10.12 -10.38
N ASN A 114 -9.60 9.35 -10.03
CA ASN A 114 -9.36 8.06 -10.65
C ASN A 114 -10.27 6.97 -10.05
N TRP A 115 -11.23 6.50 -10.86
CA TRP A 115 -12.22 5.51 -10.42
C TRP A 115 -11.59 4.19 -9.96
N PHE A 116 -10.58 3.69 -10.68
CA PHE A 116 -9.91 2.43 -10.34
C PHE A 116 -9.16 2.53 -9.01
N PHE A 117 -8.45 3.62 -8.78
CA PHE A 117 -7.81 3.90 -7.51
C PHE A 117 -8.83 3.88 -6.36
N ASN A 118 -9.95 4.60 -6.51
CA ASN A 118 -10.99 4.68 -5.50
C ASN A 118 -11.64 3.31 -5.22
N ALA A 119 -11.94 2.56 -6.27
CA ALA A 119 -12.51 1.21 -6.14
C ALA A 119 -11.57 0.28 -5.38
N ASN A 120 -10.26 0.35 -5.67
CA ASN A 120 -9.24 -0.42 -4.95
C ASN A 120 -9.17 -0.02 -3.47
N LEU A 121 -9.26 1.27 -3.14
CA LEU A 121 -9.30 1.72 -1.74
C LEU A 121 -10.54 1.22 -1.01
N LEU A 122 -11.72 1.31 -1.64
CA LEU A 122 -12.96 0.80 -1.06
C LEU A 122 -12.89 -0.70 -0.79
N PHE A 123 -12.25 -1.47 -1.69
CA PHE A 123 -12.04 -2.89 -1.50
C PHE A 123 -11.18 -3.16 -0.25
N VAL A 124 -10.05 -2.46 -0.10
CA VAL A 124 -9.17 -2.60 1.08
C VAL A 124 -9.91 -2.26 2.38
N VAL A 125 -10.72 -1.21 2.39
CA VAL A 125 -11.56 -0.86 3.57
C VAL A 125 -12.53 -2.00 3.89
N ALA A 126 -13.26 -2.49 2.89
CA ALA A 126 -14.25 -3.55 3.08
C ALA A 126 -13.62 -4.84 3.59
N GLU A 127 -12.48 -5.24 3.01
CA GLU A 127 -11.71 -6.40 3.44
C GLU A 127 -11.28 -6.25 4.91
N ARG A 128 -10.67 -5.11 5.29
CA ARG A 128 -10.18 -4.92 6.66
C ARG A 128 -11.29 -4.93 7.70
N ILE A 129 -12.44 -4.36 7.37
CA ILE A 129 -13.63 -4.39 8.24
C ILE A 129 -14.17 -5.82 8.36
N PHE A 130 -14.25 -6.56 7.24
CA PHE A 130 -14.74 -7.94 7.22
C PHE A 130 -13.89 -8.84 8.13
N LEU A 131 -12.57 -8.66 8.15
CA LEU A 131 -11.66 -9.42 9.01
C LEU A 131 -11.89 -9.15 10.50
N HIS A 132 -12.08 -7.88 10.89
CA HIS A 132 -12.39 -7.54 12.28
C HIS A 132 -13.74 -8.09 12.73
N ARG A 133 -14.74 -8.12 11.83
CA ARG A 133 -16.05 -8.71 12.10
C ARG A 133 -16.02 -10.24 12.17
N SER A 134 -15.07 -10.87 11.48
CA SER A 134 -14.90 -12.33 11.49
C SER A 134 -14.14 -12.84 12.71
N GLU A 135 -13.78 -11.94 13.66
CA GLU A 135 -13.08 -12.24 14.92
C GLU A 135 -11.81 -13.09 14.74
N GLN A 136 -11.14 -12.94 13.61
CA GLN A 136 -9.88 -13.64 13.38
C GLN A 136 -8.79 -13.14 14.33
N GLU A 137 -7.86 -14.04 14.69
CA GLU A 137 -6.64 -13.69 15.43
C GLU A 137 -5.84 -12.71 14.55
N LEU A 138 -5.79 -11.46 14.99
CA LEU A 138 -5.09 -10.38 14.31
C LEU A 138 -4.02 -9.85 15.24
N GLU A 139 -2.77 -9.93 14.79
CA GLU A 139 -1.67 -9.23 15.42
C GLU A 139 -1.71 -7.76 15.00
N ILE A 140 -2.03 -6.90 15.96
CA ILE A 140 -2.08 -5.46 15.75
C ILE A 140 -0.76 -4.87 16.23
N TYR A 141 -0.04 -4.27 15.31
CA TYR A 141 1.23 -3.61 15.56
C TYR A 141 1.01 -2.10 15.64
N PHE A 142 1.36 -1.50 16.77
CA PHE A 142 1.42 -0.05 16.95
C PHE A 142 2.88 0.38 17.19
N GLY A 143 3.29 1.49 16.58
CA GLY A 143 4.66 2.03 16.71
C GLY A 143 5.20 2.61 15.39
N GLY A 144 6.30 3.36 15.46
CA GLY A 144 6.89 4.02 14.29
C GLY A 144 7.47 3.06 13.23
N PHE A 145 7.89 1.85 13.63
CA PHE A 145 8.54 0.86 12.74
C PHE A 145 7.85 -0.51 12.80
N THR A 146 6.55 -0.52 12.51
CA THR A 146 5.87 -1.80 12.27
C THR A 146 6.41 -2.46 10.99
N PRO A 147 6.29 -3.80 10.86
CA PRO A 147 6.73 -4.48 9.65
C PRO A 147 6.13 -3.90 8.37
N SER A 148 4.86 -3.48 8.40
CA SER A 148 4.17 -2.83 7.28
C SER A 148 4.67 -1.41 6.99
N MET A 149 5.01 -0.62 8.02
CA MET A 149 5.64 0.69 7.85
C MET A 149 7.04 0.57 7.24
N ILE A 150 7.78 -0.50 7.56
CA ILE A 150 9.07 -0.81 6.90
C ILE A 150 8.84 -1.09 5.40
N VAL A 151 7.80 -1.86 5.04
CA VAL A 151 7.45 -2.07 3.61
C VAL A 151 7.18 -0.76 2.91
N LEU A 152 6.38 0.12 3.53
CA LEU A 152 6.08 1.43 2.97
C LEU A 152 7.35 2.26 2.78
N HIS A 153 8.25 2.28 3.77
CA HIS A 153 9.52 2.99 3.68
C HIS A 153 10.41 2.47 2.54
N VAL A 154 10.57 1.14 2.43
CA VAL A 154 11.34 0.52 1.35
C VAL A 154 10.68 0.77 0.00
N SER A 155 9.35 0.78 -0.07
CA SER A 155 8.60 1.10 -1.30
C SER A 155 8.84 2.53 -1.75
N ILE A 156 8.95 3.49 -0.82
CA ILE A 156 9.29 4.88 -1.13
C ILE A 156 10.70 4.96 -1.74
N ILE A 157 11.69 4.29 -1.13
CA ILE A 157 13.08 4.26 -1.63
C ILE A 157 13.12 3.63 -3.02
N LEU A 158 12.49 2.47 -3.19
CA LEU A 158 12.39 1.77 -4.46
C LEU A 158 11.71 2.64 -5.52
N GLY A 159 10.65 3.35 -5.16
CA GLY A 159 9.97 4.29 -6.01
C GLY A 159 10.86 5.41 -6.51
N ALA A 160 11.64 6.01 -5.62
CA ALA A 160 12.60 7.05 -6.01
C ALA A 160 13.62 6.47 -7.01
N MET A 161 14.15 5.28 -6.73
CA MET A 161 15.07 4.61 -7.65
C MET A 161 14.44 4.35 -9.03
N MET A 162 13.20 3.86 -9.07
CA MET A 162 12.48 3.63 -10.31
C MET A 162 12.32 4.92 -11.12
N ILE A 163 11.96 6.03 -10.48
CA ILE A 163 11.78 7.30 -11.19
C ILE A 163 13.10 7.81 -11.76
N PHE A 164 14.15 7.90 -10.94
CA PHE A 164 15.40 8.55 -11.35
C PHE A 164 16.25 7.70 -12.30
N PHE A 165 16.30 6.38 -12.09
CA PHE A 165 17.18 5.52 -12.87
C PHE A 165 16.49 4.85 -14.06
N VAL A 166 15.16 4.71 -14.01
CA VAL A 166 14.40 3.95 -15.02
C VAL A 166 13.43 4.86 -15.79
N VAL A 167 12.42 5.44 -15.13
CA VAL A 167 11.34 6.20 -15.78
C VAL A 167 11.89 7.41 -16.54
N LYS A 168 12.69 8.26 -15.89
CA LYS A 168 13.28 9.45 -16.54
C LYS A 168 14.26 9.12 -17.65
N ARG A 169 14.87 7.92 -17.64
CA ARG A 169 15.83 7.51 -18.66
C ARG A 169 15.15 7.02 -19.94
N PHE A 170 13.90 6.55 -19.84
CA PHE A 170 13.13 6.02 -20.97
C PHE A 170 11.70 6.58 -20.98
N PRO A 171 11.52 7.90 -21.17
CA PRO A 171 10.23 8.58 -21.04
C PRO A 171 9.19 8.07 -22.05
N GLU A 172 9.59 7.65 -23.25
CA GLU A 172 8.68 7.11 -24.26
C GLU A 172 8.15 5.71 -23.93
N VAL A 173 8.87 4.96 -23.08
CA VAL A 173 8.50 3.60 -22.68
C VAL A 173 7.62 3.62 -21.43
N PHE A 174 7.86 4.56 -20.51
CA PHE A 174 7.19 4.63 -19.21
C PHE A 174 6.09 5.70 -19.17
N THR A 175 5.18 5.65 -20.12
CA THR A 175 3.95 6.44 -20.12
C THR A 175 2.80 5.66 -19.44
N PRO A 176 1.78 6.34 -18.87
CA PRO A 176 0.65 5.66 -18.24
C PRO A 176 -0.09 4.71 -19.20
N GLU A 177 -0.19 5.10 -20.47
CA GLU A 177 -0.86 4.33 -21.52
C GLU A 177 -0.08 3.08 -21.95
N ASN A 178 1.24 3.05 -21.73
CA ASN A 178 2.07 1.91 -22.09
C ASN A 178 2.03 0.83 -21.02
N LEU A 179 1.17 -0.17 -21.25
CA LEU A 179 0.98 -1.33 -20.37
C LEU A 179 2.29 -2.02 -20.00
N TRP A 180 3.23 -2.17 -20.94
CA TRP A 180 4.52 -2.85 -20.67
C TRP A 180 5.39 -2.04 -19.71
N GLY A 181 5.40 -0.71 -19.87
CA GLY A 181 6.07 0.20 -18.94
C GLY A 181 5.48 0.08 -17.53
N SER A 182 4.14 0.07 -17.42
CA SER A 182 3.44 -0.10 -16.14
C SER A 182 3.72 -1.44 -15.47
N VAL A 183 3.77 -2.55 -16.24
CA VAL A 183 4.15 -3.88 -15.71
C VAL A 183 5.56 -3.87 -15.12
N VAL A 184 6.53 -3.34 -15.88
CA VAL A 184 7.93 -3.28 -15.45
C VAL A 184 8.08 -2.43 -14.18
N ILE A 185 7.32 -1.35 -14.05
CA ILE A 185 7.31 -0.51 -12.85
C ILE A 185 6.73 -1.26 -11.65
N ALA A 186 5.67 -2.05 -11.83
CA ALA A 186 4.97 -2.72 -10.73
C ALA A 186 5.69 -3.96 -10.18
N ILE A 187 6.41 -4.69 -11.04
CA ILE A 187 7.16 -5.91 -10.66
C ILE A 187 8.00 -5.76 -9.39
N PRO A 188 8.89 -4.75 -9.25
CA PRO A 188 9.73 -4.65 -8.06
C PRO A 188 8.93 -4.42 -6.78
N PHE A 189 7.79 -3.74 -6.85
CA PHE A 189 6.88 -3.57 -5.70
C PHE A 189 6.14 -4.87 -5.35
N LEU A 190 5.74 -5.65 -6.36
CA LEU A 190 5.13 -6.97 -6.16
C LEU A 190 6.12 -7.96 -5.55
N ILE A 191 7.38 -7.95 -6.01
CA ILE A 191 8.46 -8.76 -5.45
C ILE A 191 8.70 -8.37 -3.98
N LEU A 192 8.79 -7.07 -3.69
CA LEU A 192 8.94 -6.59 -2.32
C LEU A 192 7.81 -7.10 -1.43
N ARG A 193 6.56 -7.00 -1.88
CA ARG A 193 5.39 -7.48 -1.12
C ARG A 193 5.43 -8.99 -0.92
N TRP A 194 5.83 -9.75 -1.94
CA TRP A 194 5.94 -11.21 -1.86
C TRP A 194 7.01 -11.66 -0.87
N VAL A 195 8.20 -11.04 -0.94
CA VAL A 195 9.31 -11.27 0.00
C VAL A 195 8.81 -11.04 1.41
N VAL A 196 8.18 -9.89 1.65
CA VAL A 196 7.69 -9.53 2.97
C VAL A 196 6.61 -10.50 3.47
N ALA A 197 5.66 -10.90 2.61
CA ALA A 197 4.63 -11.87 2.96
C ALA A 197 5.21 -13.23 3.38
N LYS A 198 6.40 -13.59 2.89
CA LYS A 198 7.11 -14.82 3.26
C LYS A 198 7.91 -14.69 4.57
N PHE A 199 8.29 -13.48 4.96
CA PHE A 199 9.13 -13.24 6.15
C PHE A 199 8.35 -12.77 7.40
N ILE A 200 7.10 -12.29 7.24
CA ILE A 200 6.25 -11.82 8.34
C ILE A 200 5.25 -12.90 8.83
N VAL A 201 5.04 -13.99 8.07
CA VAL A 201 4.23 -15.16 8.48
C VAL A 201 5.13 -16.25 9.04
#